data_AF-A0A0C3C7J8-F1
#
_entry.id   AF-A0A0C3C7J8-F1
#
_cell.length_a   1.000
_cell.length_b   1.000
_cell.length_c   1.000
_cell.angle_alpha   90.00
_cell.angle_beta   90.00
_cell.angle_gamma   90.00
#
_symmetry.space_group_name_H-M   'P 1'
#
loop_
_entity.id
_entity.type
_entity.pdbx_description
1 polymer ?
#
loop_
_entity_poly.entity_id
_entity_poly.type
_entity_poly.pdbx_seq_one_letter_code
_entity_poly.pdbx_strand_id
1 'polypeptide(L)'
;MSYTIDRVSIECGLTHDLHNEAIAVRRVHKWTYRHPIPGGPPIMLNAPLLKNGKPRIVGTDSKHLKKNVRGSTTSGARVLVLGQYIVHYSMLKMLAESANSLLLRSDIIDIDKQDDRACTQLLSSATIRQISLLNDLRSELGLTIFLWNVREAVNAQQSRTIPHLERIKMLWHAQFFFDSWWQYVLL
;
A
#
# COMPACT_ATOMS: atom_id res chain seq x y z
N MET A 1 15.49 -16.67 5.84
CA MET A 1 14.17 -17.12 6.36
C MET A 1 13.26 -15.92 6.34
N SER A 2 12.06 -16.05 5.79
CA SER A 2 11.07 -14.96 5.74
C SER A 2 9.80 -15.37 6.47
N TYR A 3 9.22 -14.46 7.23
CA TYR A 3 7.91 -14.64 7.84
C TYR A 3 7.08 -13.35 7.72
N THR A 4 5.77 -13.51 7.79
CA THR A 4 4.80 -12.43 7.70
C THR A 4 4.20 -12.21 9.08
N ILE A 5 4.05 -10.96 9.48
CA ILE A 5 3.40 -10.56 10.74
C ILE A 5 2.05 -9.89 10.47
N ASP A 6 1.10 -10.09 11.41
CA ASP A 6 -0.26 -9.54 11.39
C ASP A 6 -0.29 -8.08 11.93
N ARG A 7 0.90 -7.56 12.32
CA ARG A 7 1.13 -6.22 12.89
C ARG A 7 0.35 -5.97 14.18
N VAL A 8 0.14 -7.00 15.00
CA VAL A 8 -0.27 -6.78 16.39
C VAL A 8 0.86 -6.06 17.13
N SER A 9 0.54 -5.18 18.09
CA SER A 9 1.52 -4.32 18.77
C SER A 9 2.72 -5.09 19.32
N ILE A 10 2.49 -6.30 19.85
CA ILE A 10 3.52 -7.20 20.38
C ILE A 10 4.46 -7.69 19.27
N GLU A 11 3.93 -8.09 18.10
CA GLU A 11 4.74 -8.56 16.97
C GLU A 11 5.59 -7.44 16.37
N CYS A 12 5.03 -6.23 16.30
CA CYS A 12 5.76 -5.04 15.87
C CYS A 12 6.90 -4.69 16.84
N GLY A 13 6.63 -4.72 18.16
CA GLY A 13 7.64 -4.48 19.19
C GLY A 13 8.78 -5.50 19.13
N LEU A 14 8.44 -6.79 19.10
CA LEU A 14 9.45 -7.86 19.01
C LEU A 14 10.29 -7.75 17.73
N THR A 15 9.66 -7.42 16.59
CA THR A 15 10.38 -7.22 15.32
C THR A 15 11.34 -6.04 15.40
N HIS A 16 10.91 -4.94 16.03
CA HIS A 16 11.72 -3.75 16.24
C HIS A 16 12.93 -4.05 17.13
N ASP A 17 12.72 -4.69 18.28
CA ASP A 17 13.76 -5.02 19.24
C ASP A 17 14.80 -5.98 18.63
N LEU A 18 14.35 -7.04 17.96
CA LEU A 18 15.25 -7.97 17.29
C LEU A 18 15.99 -7.35 16.08
N HIS A 19 15.47 -6.28 15.49
CA HIS A 19 16.16 -5.53 14.45
C HIS A 19 17.24 -4.64 15.06
N ASN A 20 16.92 -3.93 16.14
CA ASN A 20 17.86 -3.08 16.86
C ASN A 20 19.00 -3.87 17.50
N GLU A 21 18.71 -5.03 18.08
CA GLU A 21 19.72 -5.95 18.61
C GLU A 21 20.68 -6.39 17.50
N ALA A 22 20.15 -6.80 16.34
CA ALA A 22 20.98 -7.20 15.20
C ALA A 22 21.87 -6.06 14.68
N ILE A 23 21.36 -4.82 14.66
CA ILE A 23 22.14 -3.62 14.36
C ILE A 23 23.26 -3.42 15.39
N ALA A 24 22.92 -3.49 16.69
CA ALA A 24 23.87 -3.27 17.78
C ALA A 24 25.04 -4.25 17.72
N VAL A 25 24.79 -5.51 17.39
CA VAL A 25 25.83 -6.55 17.23
C VAL A 25 26.42 -6.63 15.82
N ARG A 26 26.15 -5.64 14.96
CA ARG A 26 26.64 -5.53 13.56
C ARG A 26 26.32 -6.74 12.67
N ARG A 27 25.25 -7.47 12.96
CA ARG A 27 24.79 -8.62 12.17
C ARG A 27 23.67 -8.21 11.22
N VAL A 28 23.99 -7.28 10.33
CA VAL A 28 23.06 -6.74 9.35
C VAL A 28 23.73 -6.72 7.99
N HIS A 29 23.02 -7.21 6.98
CA HIS A 29 23.40 -6.96 5.59
C HIS A 29 22.72 -5.70 5.11
N LYS A 30 23.48 -4.81 4.48
CA LYS A 30 23.02 -3.51 4.01
C LYS A 30 23.12 -3.45 2.49
N TRP A 31 22.01 -3.19 1.82
CA TRP A 31 22.01 -2.81 0.41
C TRP A 31 21.74 -1.32 0.31
N THR A 32 22.52 -0.64 -0.54
CA THR A 32 22.35 0.78 -0.82
C THR A 32 22.04 0.95 -2.29
N TYR A 33 20.96 1.64 -2.61
CA TYR A 33 20.56 1.93 -3.98
C TYR A 33 20.48 3.44 -4.20
N ARG A 34 20.77 3.87 -5.43
CA ARG A 34 20.57 5.26 -5.83
C ARG A 34 19.08 5.57 -5.87
N HIS A 35 18.68 6.69 -5.29
CA HIS A 35 17.32 7.20 -5.38
C HIS A 35 16.99 7.62 -6.83
N PRO A 36 15.80 7.31 -7.37
CA PRO A 36 15.45 7.68 -8.73
C PRO A 36 15.26 9.19 -8.93
N ILE A 37 14.87 9.91 -7.88
CA ILE A 37 14.76 11.38 -7.90
C ILE A 37 16.16 11.99 -7.66
N PRO A 38 16.67 12.85 -8.56
CA PRO A 38 17.94 13.55 -8.38
C PRO A 38 17.98 14.33 -7.06
N GLY A 39 19.06 14.18 -6.30
CA GLY A 39 19.22 14.82 -4.99
C GLY A 39 18.51 14.09 -3.82
N GLY A 40 17.74 13.04 -4.09
CA GLY A 40 17.12 12.22 -3.04
C GLY A 40 18.14 11.38 -2.26
N PRO A 41 17.88 11.11 -0.97
CA PRO A 41 18.77 10.28 -0.15
C PRO A 41 18.81 8.83 -0.66
N PRO A 42 19.95 8.13 -0.57
CA PRO A 42 20.05 6.75 -1.04
C PRO A 42 19.07 5.83 -0.30
N ILE A 43 18.49 4.88 -1.05
CA ILE A 43 17.57 3.89 -0.48
C ILE A 43 18.41 2.84 0.22
N MET A 44 18.21 2.71 1.54
CA MET A 44 18.92 1.73 2.36
C MET A 44 17.99 0.58 2.73
N LEU A 45 18.30 -0.63 2.27
CA LEU A 45 17.64 -1.85 2.74
C LEU A 45 18.56 -2.56 3.74
N ASN A 46 18.04 -2.80 4.93
CA ASN A 46 18.77 -3.47 6.02
C ASN A 46 18.08 -4.78 6.37
N ALA A 47 18.79 -5.90 6.28
CA ALA A 47 18.29 -7.20 6.74
C ALA A 47 19.14 -7.73 7.91
N PRO A 48 18.53 -7.98 9.08
CA PRO A 48 19.15 -8.74 10.14
C PRO A 48 19.63 -10.11 9.67
N LEU A 49 20.81 -10.54 10.10
CA LEU A 49 21.39 -11.84 9.76
C LEU A 49 21.18 -12.85 10.89
N LEU A 50 20.69 -14.03 10.52
CA LEU A 50 20.66 -15.21 11.39
C LEU A 50 22.09 -15.67 11.77
N LYS A 51 22.23 -16.57 12.75
CA LYS A 51 23.56 -17.04 13.21
C LYS A 51 24.38 -17.68 12.09
N ASN A 52 23.70 -18.23 11.09
CA ASN A 52 24.29 -18.83 9.89
C ASN A 52 24.54 -17.83 8.75
N GLY A 53 24.49 -16.52 9.00
CA GLY A 53 24.75 -15.47 8.01
C GLY A 53 23.63 -15.23 6.99
N LYS A 54 22.52 -15.98 7.04
CA LYS A 54 21.40 -15.79 6.10
C LYS A 54 20.51 -14.61 6.52
N PRO A 55 20.01 -13.80 5.57
CA PRO A 55 19.11 -12.71 5.88
C PRO A 55 17.76 -13.21 6.42
N ARG A 56 17.26 -12.47 7.40
CA ARG A 56 15.92 -12.58 7.95
C ARG A 56 15.09 -11.42 7.41
N ILE A 57 14.06 -11.74 6.63
CA ILE A 57 13.16 -10.75 6.04
C ILE A 57 11.82 -10.83 6.75
N VAL A 58 11.38 -9.73 7.34
CA VAL A 58 10.06 -9.64 7.98
C VAL A 58 9.16 -8.85 7.04
N GLY A 59 8.10 -9.51 6.56
CA GLY A 59 7.07 -8.90 5.72
C GLY A 59 5.82 -8.56 6.53
N THR A 60 5.04 -7.61 6.04
CA THR A 60 3.66 -7.39 6.51
C THR A 60 2.69 -8.13 5.59
N ASP A 61 1.58 -8.65 6.13
CA ASP A 61 0.55 -9.24 5.26
C ASP A 61 -0.07 -8.18 4.34
N SER A 62 0.05 -8.42 3.04
CA SER A 62 -0.63 -7.71 1.96
C SER A 62 -2.14 -7.51 2.18
N LYS A 63 -2.81 -8.40 2.92
CA LYS A 63 -4.23 -8.24 3.27
C LYS A 63 -4.47 -7.03 4.17
N HIS A 64 -3.54 -6.68 5.08
CA HIS A 64 -3.68 -5.47 5.88
C HIS A 64 -3.58 -4.21 5.02
N LEU A 65 -2.73 -4.21 3.98
CA LEU A 65 -2.64 -3.06 3.08
C LEU A 65 -4.01 -2.79 2.42
N LYS A 66 -4.69 -3.83 1.94
CA LYS A 66 -6.07 -3.72 1.40
C LYS A 66 -7.03 -3.12 2.43
N LYS A 67 -7.04 -3.67 3.65
CA LYS A 67 -7.94 -3.24 4.73
C LYS A 67 -7.68 -1.80 5.17
N ASN A 68 -6.42 -1.41 5.31
CA ASN A 68 -6.00 -0.06 5.70
C ASN A 68 -6.37 0.97 4.64
N VAL A 69 -6.15 0.64 3.36
CA VAL A 69 -6.49 1.54 2.26
C VAL A 69 -7.99 1.74 2.18
N ARG A 70 -8.77 0.66 2.20
CA ARG A 70 -10.24 0.76 2.24
C ARG A 70 -10.70 1.59 3.44
N GLY A 71 -10.22 1.28 4.65
CA GLY A 71 -10.60 2.03 5.84
C GLY A 71 -10.22 3.51 5.77
N SER A 72 -9.11 3.86 5.12
CA SER A 72 -8.68 5.24 4.95
C SER A 72 -9.53 6.01 3.94
N THR A 73 -10.00 5.35 2.87
CA THR A 73 -10.86 5.98 1.85
C THR A 73 -12.34 5.99 2.21
N THR A 74 -12.79 5.08 3.07
CA THR A 74 -14.21 4.99 3.49
C THR A 74 -14.49 5.57 4.87
N SER A 75 -13.46 6.02 5.60
CA SER A 75 -13.66 6.81 6.81
C SER A 75 -14.19 8.20 6.41
N GLY A 76 -15.50 8.41 6.57
CA GLY A 76 -16.15 9.69 6.22
C GLY A 76 -15.62 10.92 6.99
N ALA A 77 -14.84 10.72 8.04
CA ALA A 77 -14.17 11.77 8.82
C ALA A 77 -12.80 12.18 8.25
N ARG A 78 -12.32 11.54 7.17
CA ARG A 78 -10.98 11.76 6.62
C ARG A 78 -11.04 12.11 5.15
N VAL A 79 -10.12 13.00 4.79
CA VAL A 79 -9.81 13.38 3.42
C VAL A 79 -8.34 13.07 3.20
N LEU A 80 -8.00 12.36 2.13
CA LEU A 80 -6.61 12.17 1.71
C LEU A 80 -6.27 13.26 0.70
N VAL A 81 -5.21 14.02 0.97
CA VAL A 81 -4.71 15.05 0.07
C VAL A 81 -3.49 14.51 -0.66
N LEU A 82 -3.57 14.40 -1.99
CA LEU A 82 -2.54 13.83 -2.87
C LEU A 82 -2.03 14.94 -3.80
N GLY A 83 -1.16 15.82 -3.29
CA GLY A 83 -0.76 17.01 -4.03
C GLY A 83 -1.97 17.91 -4.28
N GLN A 84 -2.24 18.22 -5.55
CA GLN A 84 -3.43 19.00 -5.95
C GLN A 84 -4.75 18.21 -5.94
N TYR A 85 -4.71 16.90 -5.67
CA TYR A 85 -5.89 16.04 -5.71
C TYR A 85 -6.39 15.73 -4.31
N ILE A 86 -7.69 15.42 -4.23
CA ILE A 86 -8.35 15.10 -2.98
C ILE A 86 -9.06 13.76 -3.17
N VAL A 87 -8.98 12.88 -2.17
CA VAL A 87 -9.75 11.63 -2.11
C VAL A 87 -10.58 11.64 -0.84
N HIS A 88 -11.90 11.52 -0.98
CA HIS A 88 -12.83 11.50 0.14
C HIS A 88 -13.96 10.49 -0.10
N TYR A 89 -14.58 10.07 1.00
CA TYR A 89 -15.60 9.03 1.01
C TYR A 89 -16.73 9.23 -0.01
N SER A 90 -17.22 10.46 -0.19
CA SER A 90 -18.35 10.69 -1.10
C SER A 90 -18.06 10.38 -2.57
N MET A 91 -16.79 10.38 -3.02
CA MET A 91 -16.43 9.89 -4.36
C MET A 91 -16.81 8.42 -4.52
N LEU A 92 -16.42 7.58 -3.56
CA LEU A 92 -16.74 6.16 -3.55
C LEU A 92 -18.24 5.90 -3.32
N LYS A 93 -18.89 6.72 -2.49
CA LYS A 93 -20.33 6.62 -2.25
C LYS A 93 -21.12 6.90 -3.52
N MET A 94 -20.83 7.99 -4.23
CA MET A 94 -21.49 8.33 -5.51
C MET A 94 -21.29 7.22 -6.54
N LEU A 95 -20.08 6.63 -6.59
CA LEU A 95 -19.82 5.50 -7.47
C LEU A 95 -20.69 4.29 -7.10
N ALA A 96 -20.75 3.90 -5.83
CA ALA A 96 -21.54 2.76 -5.36
C ALA A 96 -23.07 2.96 -5.54
N GLU A 97 -23.53 4.21 -5.54
CA GLU A 97 -24.94 4.56 -5.77
C GLU A 97 -25.28 4.75 -7.26
N SER A 98 -24.29 4.71 -8.16
CA SER A 98 -24.52 4.86 -9.61
C SER A 98 -25.18 3.62 -10.23
N ALA A 99 -26.07 3.84 -11.21
CA ALA A 99 -26.85 2.76 -11.84
C ALA A 99 -25.99 1.69 -12.54
N ASN A 100 -24.77 2.04 -12.95
CA ASN A 100 -23.84 1.14 -13.64
C ASN A 100 -22.65 0.73 -12.75
N SER A 101 -22.75 0.89 -11.43
CA SER A 101 -21.64 0.62 -10.53
C SER A 101 -21.17 -0.83 -10.56
N LEU A 102 -19.86 -1.02 -10.61
CA LEU A 102 -19.25 -2.33 -10.33
C LEU A 102 -19.07 -2.57 -8.82
N LEU A 103 -19.31 -1.56 -7.98
CA LEU A 103 -19.32 -1.68 -6.53
C LEU A 103 -20.75 -1.94 -6.05
N LEU A 104 -20.90 -2.86 -5.11
CA LEU A 104 -22.15 -2.97 -4.36
C LEU A 104 -22.21 -1.86 -3.31
N ARG A 105 -23.43 -1.44 -2.97
CA ARG A 105 -23.66 -0.50 -1.87
C ARG A 105 -22.98 -0.96 -0.58
N SER A 106 -23.04 -2.25 -0.28
CA SER A 106 -22.40 -2.87 0.89
C SER A 106 -20.87 -2.86 0.85
N ASP A 107 -20.26 -2.63 -0.31
CA ASP A 107 -18.79 -2.55 -0.41
C ASP A 107 -18.25 -1.24 0.17
N ILE A 108 -19.10 -0.20 0.24
CA ILE A 108 -18.74 1.18 0.60
C ILE A 108 -19.61 1.76 1.74
N ILE A 109 -20.87 1.37 1.86
CA ILE A 109 -21.83 1.84 2.87
C ILE A 109 -22.11 0.71 3.85
N ASP A 110 -22.12 1.01 5.15
CA ASP A 110 -22.38 0.04 6.24
C ASP A 110 -21.48 -1.21 6.15
N ILE A 111 -20.20 -0.95 5.89
CA ILE A 111 -19.19 -1.96 5.56
C ILE A 111 -18.94 -2.91 6.72
N ASP A 112 -18.96 -4.21 6.44
CA ASP A 112 -18.30 -5.21 7.29
C ASP A 112 -16.78 -5.07 7.16
N LYS A 113 -16.13 -4.61 8.23
CA LYS A 113 -14.68 -4.38 8.28
C LYS A 113 -13.86 -5.65 8.04
N GLN A 114 -14.44 -6.85 8.21
CA GLN A 114 -13.79 -8.12 7.94
C GLN A 114 -14.03 -8.66 6.53
N ASP A 115 -14.92 -8.05 5.74
CA ASP A 115 -15.19 -8.52 4.39
C ASP A 115 -14.04 -8.20 3.44
N ASP A 116 -13.26 -9.22 3.07
CA ASP A 116 -12.18 -9.12 2.09
C ASP A 116 -12.71 -8.97 0.64
N ARG A 117 -13.98 -9.33 0.38
CA ARG A 117 -14.61 -9.23 -0.95
C ARG A 117 -14.73 -7.77 -1.37
N ALA A 118 -15.30 -6.92 -0.53
CA ALA A 118 -15.43 -5.49 -0.80
C ALA A 118 -14.07 -4.81 -1.09
N CYS A 119 -13.02 -5.16 -0.33
CA CYS A 119 -11.64 -4.71 -0.61
C CYS A 119 -11.16 -5.15 -2.01
N THR A 120 -11.44 -6.40 -2.37
CA THR A 120 -11.02 -6.99 -3.65
C THR A 120 -11.77 -6.36 -4.82
N GLN A 121 -13.06 -6.09 -4.65
CA GLN A 121 -13.89 -5.43 -5.66
C GLN A 121 -13.42 -3.98 -5.89
N LEU A 122 -13.15 -3.23 -4.82
CA LEU A 122 -12.62 -1.86 -4.90
C LEU A 122 -11.28 -1.78 -5.63
N LEU A 123 -10.38 -2.73 -5.38
CA LEU A 123 -9.06 -2.80 -6.03
C LEU A 123 -9.08 -3.60 -7.34
N SER A 124 -10.25 -3.96 -7.86
CA SER A 124 -10.34 -4.66 -9.13
C SER A 124 -9.95 -3.73 -10.29
N SER A 125 -9.32 -4.30 -11.33
CA SER A 125 -8.98 -3.52 -12.52
C SER A 125 -10.22 -2.91 -13.17
N ALA A 126 -11.35 -3.62 -13.11
CA ALA A 126 -12.60 -3.17 -13.71
C ALA A 126 -13.15 -1.93 -12.98
N THR A 127 -13.14 -1.94 -11.65
CA THR A 127 -13.57 -0.80 -10.84
C THR A 127 -12.66 0.41 -11.02
N ILE A 128 -11.34 0.23 -10.96
CA ILE A 128 -10.40 1.34 -11.18
C ILE A 128 -10.55 1.91 -12.60
N ARG A 129 -10.74 1.04 -13.61
CA ARG A 129 -11.03 1.48 -14.98
C ARG A 129 -12.33 2.26 -15.05
N GLN A 130 -13.39 1.80 -14.39
CA GLN A 130 -14.66 2.54 -14.33
C GLN A 130 -14.47 3.93 -13.73
N ILE A 131 -13.76 4.04 -12.60
CA ILE A 131 -13.44 5.33 -11.96
C ILE A 131 -12.69 6.25 -12.93
N SER A 132 -11.68 5.71 -13.63
CA SER A 132 -10.85 6.49 -14.56
C SER A 132 -11.62 7.02 -15.78
N LEU A 133 -12.78 6.43 -16.09
CA LEU A 133 -13.63 6.81 -17.23
C LEU A 133 -14.78 7.75 -16.84
N LEU A 134 -14.90 8.12 -15.56
CA LEU A 134 -15.89 9.11 -15.14
C LEU A 134 -15.52 10.49 -15.68
N ASN A 135 -16.52 11.22 -16.20
CA ASN A 135 -16.37 12.42 -17.02
C ASN A 135 -15.76 13.66 -16.31
N ASP A 136 -15.53 13.61 -14.99
CA ASP A 136 -14.89 14.69 -14.24
C ASP A 136 -13.44 14.32 -13.89
N LEU A 137 -12.55 14.47 -14.89
CA LEU A 137 -11.17 14.01 -14.88
C LEU A 137 -10.30 14.57 -13.74
N ARG A 138 -10.73 15.62 -13.02
CA ARG A 138 -9.92 16.22 -11.96
C ARG A 138 -10.20 15.66 -10.56
N SER A 139 -11.45 15.34 -10.22
CA SER A 139 -11.77 14.78 -8.89
C SER A 139 -11.37 13.31 -8.80
N GLU A 140 -11.63 12.52 -9.85
CA GLU A 140 -11.50 11.06 -9.81
C GLU A 140 -10.09 10.55 -10.18
N LEU A 141 -9.24 11.41 -10.76
CA LEU A 141 -7.87 11.06 -11.11
C LEU A 141 -7.01 10.78 -9.86
N GLY A 142 -7.18 11.58 -8.81
CA GLY A 142 -6.50 11.35 -7.53
C GLY A 142 -6.85 9.99 -6.93
N LEU A 143 -8.14 9.66 -6.92
CA LEU A 143 -8.64 8.36 -6.44
C LEU A 143 -8.11 7.21 -7.30
N THR A 144 -8.10 7.36 -8.62
CA THR A 144 -7.58 6.36 -9.55
C THR A 144 -6.09 6.10 -9.33
N ILE A 145 -5.27 7.16 -9.26
CA ILE A 145 -3.82 7.05 -9.02
C ILE A 145 -3.56 6.36 -7.68
N PHE A 146 -4.30 6.75 -6.65
CA PHE A 146 -4.15 6.16 -5.32
C PHE A 146 -4.49 4.67 -5.30
N LEU A 147 -5.69 4.29 -5.78
CA LEU A 147 -6.11 2.90 -5.82
C LEU A 147 -5.22 2.05 -6.73
N TRP A 148 -4.72 2.61 -7.84
CA TRP A 148 -3.81 1.93 -8.74
C TRP A 148 -2.49 1.57 -8.05
N ASN A 149 -1.83 2.52 -7.40
CA ASN A 149 -0.56 2.28 -6.70
C ASN A 149 -0.72 1.22 -5.59
N VAL A 150 -1.83 1.26 -4.84
CA VAL A 150 -2.15 0.25 -3.83
C VAL A 150 -2.37 -1.12 -4.47
N ARG A 151 -3.18 -1.19 -5.53
CA ARG A 151 -3.48 -2.42 -6.25
C ARG A 151 -2.19 -3.08 -6.76
N GLU A 152 -1.29 -2.31 -7.33
CA GLU A 152 -0.02 -2.82 -7.85
C GLU A 152 0.86 -3.37 -6.73
N ALA A 153 0.97 -2.68 -5.60
CA ALA A 153 1.70 -3.20 -4.43
C ALA A 153 1.13 -4.53 -3.95
N VAL A 154 -0.20 -4.62 -3.83
CA VAL A 154 -0.91 -5.84 -3.43
C VAL A 154 -0.69 -6.98 -4.42
N ASN A 155 -0.82 -6.71 -5.72
CA ASN A 155 -0.60 -7.70 -6.78
C ASN A 155 0.84 -8.21 -6.77
N ALA A 156 1.81 -7.32 -6.58
CA ALA A 156 3.21 -7.68 -6.45
C ALA A 156 3.47 -8.59 -5.25
N GLN A 157 2.70 -8.49 -4.16
CA GLN A 157 2.84 -9.40 -3.02
C GLN A 157 2.12 -10.74 -3.22
N GLN A 158 0.90 -10.71 -3.76
CA GLN A 158 0.02 -11.90 -3.82
C GLN A 158 0.18 -12.74 -5.09
N SER A 159 0.72 -12.16 -6.17
CA SER A 159 0.84 -12.87 -7.44
C SER A 159 1.81 -14.05 -7.36
N ARG A 160 1.36 -15.17 -7.93
CA ARG A 160 2.15 -16.41 -8.11
C ARG A 160 2.75 -16.53 -9.51
N THR A 161 2.40 -15.62 -10.42
CA THR A 161 2.78 -15.70 -11.85
C THR A 161 3.69 -14.56 -12.29
N ILE A 162 3.64 -13.40 -11.62
CA ILE A 162 4.48 -12.25 -11.96
C ILE A 162 5.94 -12.57 -11.57
N PRO A 163 6.92 -12.38 -12.49
CA PRO A 163 8.34 -12.59 -12.19
C PRO A 163 8.84 -11.71 -11.03
N HIS A 164 9.79 -12.21 -10.24
CA HIS A 164 10.32 -11.50 -9.07
C HIS A 164 10.83 -10.09 -9.38
N LEU A 165 11.54 -9.91 -10.49
CA LEU A 165 12.04 -8.61 -10.91
C LEU A 165 10.90 -7.60 -11.11
N GLU A 166 9.81 -8.03 -11.73
CA GLU A 166 8.66 -7.16 -11.99
C GLU A 166 7.91 -6.84 -10.70
N ARG A 167 7.75 -7.82 -9.81
CA ARG A 167 7.21 -7.60 -8.46
C ARG A 167 8.00 -6.55 -7.68
N ILE A 168 9.34 -6.58 -7.76
CA ILE A 168 10.20 -5.60 -7.10
C ILE A 168 9.97 -4.19 -7.67
N LYS A 169 9.89 -4.05 -9.00
CA LYS A 169 9.60 -2.75 -9.63
C LYS A 169 8.26 -2.19 -9.22
N MET A 170 7.20 -3.01 -9.22
CA MET A 170 5.86 -2.62 -8.77
C MET A 170 5.88 -2.14 -7.31
N LEU A 171 6.58 -2.85 -6.42
CA LEU A 171 6.73 -2.44 -5.01
C LEU A 171 7.52 -1.13 -4.88
N TRP A 172 8.56 -0.94 -5.68
CA TRP A 172 9.33 0.31 -5.70
C TRP A 172 8.50 1.49 -6.19
N HIS A 173 7.70 1.32 -7.23
CA HIS A 173 6.77 2.36 -7.69
C HIS A 173 5.81 2.79 -6.57
N ALA A 174 5.21 1.82 -5.88
CA ALA A 174 4.34 2.12 -4.75
C ALA A 174 5.10 2.82 -3.62
N GLN A 175 6.29 2.35 -3.26
CA GLN A 175 7.14 2.96 -2.23
C GLN A 175 7.44 4.43 -2.56
N PHE A 176 7.89 4.74 -3.77
CA PHE A 176 8.21 6.12 -4.17
C PHE A 176 6.98 7.01 -4.23
N PHE A 177 5.83 6.47 -4.62
CA PHE A 177 4.55 7.18 -4.54
C PHE A 177 4.24 7.58 -3.08
N PHE A 178 4.31 6.63 -2.13
CA PHE A 178 4.05 6.92 -0.72
C PHE A 178 5.09 7.85 -0.10
N ASP A 179 6.37 7.72 -0.44
CA ASP A 179 7.43 8.60 0.05
C ASP A 179 7.22 10.04 -0.43
N SER A 180 6.90 10.22 -1.72
CA SER A 180 6.61 11.55 -2.30
C SER A 180 5.35 12.16 -1.69
N TRP A 181 4.31 11.35 -1.47
CA TRP A 181 3.09 11.80 -0.82
C TRP A 181 3.34 12.21 0.64
N TRP A 182 4.10 11.41 1.39
CA TRP A 182 4.44 11.70 2.78
C TRP A 182 5.24 13.00 2.91
N GLN A 183 6.20 13.24 2.02
CA GLN A 183 6.93 14.51 1.95
C GLN A 183 5.98 15.69 1.68
N TYR A 184 5.02 15.54 0.77
CA TYR A 184 4.05 16.59 0.49
C TYR A 184 3.17 16.93 1.71
N VAL A 185 2.75 15.93 2.49
CA VAL A 185 1.87 16.14 3.66
C VAL A 185 2.60 16.78 4.84
N LEU A 186 3.91 16.57 4.96
CA LEU A 186 4.74 17.12 6.06
C LEU A 186 5.30 18.52 5.78
N LEU A 187 5.20 19.01 4.54
CA LEU A 187 5.58 20.37 4.13
C LEU A 187 4.40 21.33 4.28
#